data_AF-A0A069B200-F1
#
_entry.id   AF-A0A069B200-F1
#
_cell.length_a   1.000
_cell.length_b   1.000
_cell.length_c   1.000
_cell.angle_alpha   90.00
_cell.angle_beta   90.00
_cell.angle_gamma   90.00
#
_symmetry.space_group_name_H-M   'P 1'
#
loop_
_entity.id
_entity.type
_entity.pdbx_description
1 polymer ?
#
loop_
_entity_poly.entity_id
_entity_poly.type
_entity_poly.pdbx_seq_one_letter_code
_entity_poly.pdbx_strand_id
1 'polypeptide(L)'
;MVGGTYSNGSDERMYADQWFDRCWFGMFPEPTLLNHLLCWGYDPEDYLDTLDNIETAVKEKEYLAEHPEEADEEAQYLDDDIESWQEELKDMRADWKPEKEPNMDEELELIKKWVKEREDLINE
;
A
#
# COMPACT_ATOMS: atom_id res chain seq x y z
N MET A 1 34.46 44.87 8.62
CA MET A 1 34.22 43.82 7.60
C MET A 1 33.94 42.53 8.35
N VAL A 2 32.79 41.92 8.05
CA VAL A 2 32.29 40.61 8.49
C VAL A 2 32.03 40.41 10.00
N GLY A 3 30.86 40.84 10.45
CA GLY A 3 30.20 40.24 11.62
C GLY A 3 29.41 39.02 11.13
N GLY A 4 29.98 37.84 11.28
CA GLY A 4 29.33 36.58 10.92
C GLY A 4 28.29 36.22 11.98
N THR A 5 27.01 36.37 11.66
CA THR A 5 25.91 35.75 12.40
C THR A 5 25.86 34.29 12.01
N TYR A 6 26.50 33.43 12.80
CA TYR A 6 26.32 31.98 12.71
C TYR A 6 24.91 31.66 13.24
N SER A 7 23.98 31.46 12.32
CA SER A 7 22.67 30.87 12.58
C SER A 7 22.56 29.60 11.74
N ASN A 8 23.44 28.63 12.00
CA ASN A 8 23.37 27.27 11.45
C ASN A 8 22.88 26.33 12.54
N GLY A 9 21.69 25.76 12.35
CA GLY A 9 21.12 24.82 13.30
C GLY A 9 19.60 24.76 13.30
N SER A 10 18.91 25.55 12.47
CA SER A 10 17.45 25.52 12.36
C SER A 10 16.97 24.92 11.04
N ASP A 11 17.60 25.26 9.91
CA ASP A 11 17.21 24.74 8.61
C ASP A 11 17.72 23.32 8.39
N GLU A 12 18.96 23.01 8.75
CA GLU A 12 19.53 21.66 8.63
C GLU A 12 18.78 20.66 9.52
N ARG A 13 18.26 21.10 10.67
CA ARG A 13 17.38 20.28 11.53
C ARG A 13 15.99 20.15 10.94
N MET A 14 15.40 21.22 10.40
CA MET A 14 14.11 21.14 9.71
C MET A 14 14.16 20.23 8.48
N TYR A 15 15.26 20.25 7.70
CA TYR A 15 15.47 19.36 6.57
C TYR A 15 15.79 17.93 7.04
N ALA A 16 16.55 17.76 8.13
CA ALA A 16 16.78 16.45 8.72
C ALA A 16 15.50 15.86 9.33
N ASP A 17 14.66 16.68 9.95
CA ASP A 17 13.36 16.30 10.51
C ASP A 17 12.36 16.03 9.38
N GLN A 18 12.32 16.82 8.31
CA GLN A 18 11.54 16.51 7.11
C GLN A 18 12.03 15.23 6.42
N TRP A 19 13.33 14.97 6.39
CA TRP A 19 13.89 13.74 5.84
C TRP A 19 13.70 12.54 6.78
N PHE A 20 13.69 12.76 8.09
CA PHE A 20 13.44 11.75 9.12
C PHE A 20 11.95 11.40 9.21
N ASP A 21 11.07 12.39 9.15
CA ASP A 21 9.62 12.22 8.99
C ASP A 21 9.30 11.57 7.64
N ARG A 22 10.04 11.90 6.58
CA ARG A 22 9.89 11.27 5.25
C ARG A 22 10.47 9.86 5.19
N CYS A 23 11.54 9.58 5.92
CA CYS A 23 12.07 8.25 6.17
C CYS A 23 11.41 7.67 7.42
N TRP A 24 10.08 7.50 7.34
CA TRP A 24 9.11 6.97 8.33
C TRP A 24 9.50 5.62 9.01
N PHE A 25 10.65 5.05 8.66
CA PHE A 25 11.14 3.73 9.03
C PHE A 25 12.30 3.75 10.04
N GLY A 26 12.84 4.93 10.37
CA GLY A 26 14.18 5.05 10.94
C GLY A 26 14.37 4.71 12.42
N MET A 27 13.32 4.53 13.23
CA MET A 27 13.53 4.28 14.66
C MET A 27 12.79 3.08 15.22
N PHE A 28 11.48 2.93 15.00
CA PHE A 28 10.72 1.71 15.30
C PHE A 28 9.42 1.82 14.50
N PRO A 29 9.34 1.26 13.29
CA PRO A 29 8.09 1.38 12.55
C PRO A 29 7.07 0.50 13.27
N GLU A 30 5.92 1.08 13.58
CA GLU A 30 4.77 0.32 14.07
C GLU A 30 4.56 -0.92 13.17
N PRO A 31 4.10 -2.06 13.71
CA PRO A 31 3.88 -3.27 12.92
C PRO A 31 2.64 -3.13 12.03
N THR A 32 2.52 -2.02 11.28
CA THR A 32 1.51 -1.76 10.27
C THR A 32 1.78 -2.62 9.04
N LEU A 33 0.73 -2.84 8.26
CA LEU A 33 0.81 -3.58 7.02
C LEU A 33 1.68 -2.84 5.99
N LEU A 34 1.54 -1.52 5.90
CA LEU A 34 2.38 -0.70 5.01
C LEU A 34 3.88 -0.91 5.29
N ASN A 35 4.26 -0.89 6.57
CA ASN A 35 5.64 -1.09 6.95
C ASN A 35 6.13 -2.50 6.59
N HIS A 36 5.28 -3.51 6.83
CA HIS A 36 5.56 -4.88 6.44
C HIS A 36 5.79 -5.02 4.93
N LEU A 37 4.86 -4.54 4.10
CA LEU A 37 4.98 -4.59 2.64
C LEU A 37 6.31 -3.99 2.16
N LEU A 38 6.64 -2.79 2.65
CA LEU A 38 7.87 -2.09 2.28
C LEU A 38 9.14 -2.80 2.79
N CYS A 39 9.10 -3.41 3.97
CA CYS A 39 10.24 -4.16 4.52
C CYS A 39 10.50 -5.47 3.77
N TRP A 40 9.45 -6.10 3.23
CA TRP A 40 9.55 -7.34 2.44
C TRP A 40 9.73 -7.07 0.93
N GLY A 41 9.68 -5.81 0.51
CA GLY A 41 9.95 -5.37 -0.86
C GLY A 41 8.74 -5.48 -1.80
N TYR A 42 7.53 -5.64 -1.26
CA TYR A 42 6.30 -5.54 -2.03
C TYR A 42 5.98 -4.06 -2.32
N ASP A 43 5.40 -3.78 -3.49
CA ASP A 43 4.87 -2.45 -3.78
C ASP A 43 3.49 -2.29 -3.11
N PRO A 44 3.29 -1.26 -2.27
CA PRO A 44 1.98 -1.01 -1.68
C PRO A 44 0.87 -0.70 -2.71
N GLU A 45 1.21 -0.25 -3.92
CA GLU A 45 0.27 -0.07 -5.03
C GLU A 45 -0.18 -1.42 -5.59
N ASP A 46 0.75 -2.35 -5.86
CA ASP A 46 0.42 -3.72 -6.30
C ASP A 46 -0.55 -4.40 -5.32
N TYR A 47 -0.36 -4.20 -4.01
CA TYR A 47 -1.28 -4.74 -2.99
C TYR A 47 -2.71 -4.17 -3.10
N LEU A 48 -2.84 -2.88 -3.43
CA LEU A 48 -4.16 -2.25 -3.65
C LEU A 48 -4.79 -2.72 -4.96
N ASP A 49 -3.99 -2.84 -6.02
CA ASP A 49 -4.44 -3.31 -7.32
C ASP A 49 -4.96 -4.75 -7.25
N THR A 50 -4.27 -5.64 -6.53
CA THR A 50 -4.74 -7.02 -6.31
C THR A 50 -6.07 -7.06 -5.56
N LEU A 51 -6.32 -6.13 -4.62
CA LEU A 51 -7.63 -6.01 -3.97
C LEU A 51 -8.73 -5.54 -4.94
N ASP A 52 -8.44 -4.54 -5.78
CA ASP A 52 -9.40 -4.02 -6.77
C ASP A 52 -9.71 -5.06 -7.87
N ASN A 53 -8.72 -5.84 -8.29
CA ASN A 53 -8.89 -6.95 -9.23
C ASN A 53 -9.86 -8.01 -8.67
N ILE A 54 -9.69 -8.41 -7.41
CA ILE A 54 -10.63 -9.34 -6.75
C ILE A 54 -12.03 -8.74 -6.69
N GLU A 55 -12.16 -7.48 -6.27
CA GLU A 55 -13.48 -6.82 -6.17
C GLU A 55 -14.17 -6.76 -7.54
N THR A 56 -13.41 -6.44 -8.59
CA THR A 56 -13.90 -6.38 -9.97
C THR A 56 -14.33 -7.75 -10.47
N ALA A 57 -13.52 -8.78 -10.30
CA ALA A 57 -13.85 -10.14 -10.71
C ALA A 57 -15.05 -10.72 -9.96
N VAL A 58 -15.20 -10.41 -8.67
CA VAL A 58 -16.39 -10.80 -7.90
C VAL A 58 -17.65 -10.13 -8.46
N LYS A 59 -17.60 -8.83 -8.77
CA LYS A 59 -18.73 -8.11 -9.38
C LYS A 59 -19.06 -8.65 -10.77
N GLU A 60 -18.06 -8.96 -11.57
CA GLU A 60 -18.24 -9.56 -12.88
C GLU A 60 -18.92 -10.94 -12.78
N LYS A 61 -18.47 -11.77 -11.83
CA LYS A 61 -19.10 -13.06 -11.57
C LYS A 61 -20.57 -12.92 -11.16
N GLU A 62 -20.90 -11.94 -10.31
CA GLU A 62 -22.29 -11.65 -9.93
C GLU A 62 -23.11 -11.19 -11.13
N TYR A 63 -22.56 -10.31 -11.97
CA TYR A 63 -23.21 -9.84 -13.19
C TYR A 63 -23.49 -10.98 -14.17
N LEU A 64 -22.50 -11.84 -14.44
CA LEU A 64 -22.64 -12.98 -15.34
C LEU A 64 -23.59 -14.06 -14.80
N ALA A 65 -23.78 -14.14 -13.48
CA ALA A 65 -24.81 -14.99 -12.89
C ALA A 65 -26.23 -14.48 -13.22
N GLU A 66 -26.42 -13.17 -13.37
CA GLU A 66 -27.67 -12.55 -13.83
C GLU A 66 -27.81 -12.54 -15.37
N HIS A 67 -26.68 -12.50 -16.09
CA HIS A 67 -26.58 -12.40 -17.55
C HIS A 67 -25.73 -13.53 -18.17
N PRO A 68 -26.12 -14.80 -18.04
CA PRO A 68 -25.33 -15.93 -18.50
C PRO A 68 -25.12 -15.98 -20.02
N GLU A 69 -25.92 -15.24 -20.81
CA GLU A 69 -25.74 -15.08 -22.25
C GLU A 69 -24.57 -14.19 -22.65
N GLU A 70 -24.07 -13.37 -21.73
CA GLU A 70 -22.91 -12.50 -21.93
C GLU A 70 -21.60 -13.17 -21.48
N ALA A 71 -21.69 -14.32 -20.82
CA ALA A 71 -20.53 -15.08 -20.39
C ALA A 71 -19.77 -15.64 -21.61
N ASP A 72 -18.48 -15.35 -21.67
CA ASP A 72 -17.55 -15.86 -22.66
C ASP A 72 -16.63 -16.95 -22.08
N GLU A 73 -15.57 -17.29 -22.82
CA GLU A 73 -14.60 -18.29 -22.38
C GLU A 73 -13.74 -17.82 -21.18
N GLU A 74 -13.66 -16.52 -20.90
CA GLU A 74 -12.87 -15.96 -19.80
C GLU A 74 -13.60 -16.12 -18.46
N ALA A 75 -14.93 -16.05 -18.49
CA ALA A 75 -15.78 -16.24 -17.30
C ALA A 75 -15.52 -17.53 -16.52
N GLN A 76 -15.00 -18.58 -17.17
CA GLN A 76 -14.68 -19.86 -16.51
C GLN A 76 -13.43 -19.78 -15.62
N TYR A 77 -12.55 -18.79 -15.84
CA TYR A 77 -11.31 -18.60 -15.10
C TYR A 77 -11.45 -17.62 -13.93
N LEU A 78 -12.57 -16.89 -13.84
CA LEU A 78 -12.80 -15.91 -12.77
C LEU A 78 -12.59 -16.51 -11.37
N ASP A 79 -13.01 -17.75 -11.13
CA ASP A 79 -12.81 -18.41 -9.84
C ASP A 79 -11.34 -18.74 -9.57
N ASP A 80 -10.60 -19.19 -10.59
CA ASP A 80 -9.17 -19.48 -10.49
C ASP A 80 -8.36 -18.18 -10.29
N ASP A 81 -8.72 -17.11 -10.99
CA ASP A 81 -8.09 -15.79 -10.88
C ASP A 81 -8.32 -15.19 -9.48
N ILE A 82 -9.56 -15.22 -8.98
CA ILE A 82 -9.89 -14.79 -7.62
C ILE A 82 -9.09 -15.60 -6.58
N GLU A 83 -9.00 -16.93 -6.73
CA GLU A 83 -8.21 -17.76 -5.82
C GLU A 83 -6.72 -17.40 -5.88
N SER A 84 -6.17 -17.20 -7.08
CA SER A 84 -4.77 -16.82 -7.27
C SER A 84 -4.45 -15.48 -6.59
N TRP A 85 -5.26 -14.44 -6.81
CA TRP A 85 -5.06 -13.14 -6.16
C TRP A 85 -5.27 -13.20 -4.64
N GLN A 86 -6.19 -14.03 -4.15
CA GLN A 86 -6.35 -14.24 -2.71
C GLN A 86 -5.11 -14.91 -2.08
N GLU A 87 -4.48 -15.86 -2.76
CA GLU A 87 -3.23 -16.47 -2.31
C GLU A 87 -2.06 -15.47 -2.36
N GLU A 88 -2.00 -14.63 -3.39
CA GLU A 88 -1.02 -13.54 -3.47
C GLU A 88 -1.15 -12.56 -2.29
N LEU A 89 -2.37 -12.13 -1.95
CA LEU A 89 -2.60 -11.28 -0.78
C LEU A 89 -2.26 -11.98 0.54
N LYS A 90 -2.37 -13.31 0.63
CA LYS A 90 -1.94 -14.08 1.80
C LYS A 90 -0.42 -14.13 1.89
N ASP A 91 0.27 -14.31 0.76
CA ASP A 91 1.73 -14.28 0.69
C ASP A 91 2.28 -12.90 1.07
N MET A 92 1.71 -11.83 0.54
CA MET A 92 2.07 -10.44 0.89
C MET A 92 1.84 -10.10 2.37
N ARG A 93 0.96 -10.83 3.05
CA ARG A 93 0.70 -10.69 4.49
C ARG A 93 1.40 -11.78 5.32
N ALA A 94 2.16 -12.66 4.69
CA ALA A 94 2.85 -13.74 5.39
C ALA A 94 3.83 -13.17 6.39
N ASP A 95 3.92 -13.77 7.57
CA ASP A 95 4.77 -13.30 8.67
C ASP A 95 4.47 -11.89 9.23
N TRP A 96 3.48 -11.17 8.69
CA TRP A 96 2.98 -9.96 9.34
C TRP A 96 2.30 -10.32 10.67
N LYS A 97 2.85 -9.79 11.76
CA LYS A 97 2.44 -10.09 13.14
C LYS A 97 2.12 -8.79 13.87
N PRO A 98 0.90 -8.26 13.70
CA PRO A 98 0.49 -7.05 14.40
C PRO A 98 0.41 -7.33 15.90
N GLU A 99 0.76 -6.34 16.72
CA GLU A 99 0.74 -6.47 18.19
C GLU A 99 -0.69 -6.58 18.75
N LYS A 100 -1.67 -6.08 18.00
CA LYS A 100 -3.10 -6.08 18.33
C LYS A 100 -3.89 -6.55 17.11
N GLU A 101 -5.17 -6.85 17.30
CA GLU A 101 -6.08 -7.07 16.17
C GLU A 101 -6.06 -5.82 15.28
N PRO A 102 -5.58 -5.93 14.03
CA PRO A 102 -5.42 -4.77 13.17
C PRO A 102 -6.78 -4.30 12.67
N ASN A 103 -6.98 -2.99 12.63
CA ASN A 103 -8.10 -2.43 11.89
C ASN A 103 -7.71 -2.36 10.41
N MET A 104 -8.17 -3.33 9.61
CA MET A 104 -7.81 -3.41 8.20
C MET A 104 -8.21 -2.16 7.41
N ASP A 105 -9.30 -1.48 7.76
CA ASP A 105 -9.70 -0.24 7.09
C ASP A 105 -8.67 0.87 7.34
N GLU A 106 -8.16 1.00 8.56
CA GLU A 106 -7.11 1.98 8.89
C GLU A 106 -5.78 1.65 8.20
N GLU A 107 -5.42 0.38 8.14
CA GLU A 107 -4.21 -0.10 7.44
C GLU A 107 -4.28 0.19 5.93
N LEU A 108 -5.44 -0.04 5.31
CA LEU A 108 -5.67 0.27 3.90
C LEU A 108 -5.63 1.77 3.62
N GLU A 109 -6.23 2.60 4.50
CA GLU A 109 -6.17 4.06 4.36
C GLU A 109 -4.74 4.58 4.50
N LEU A 110 -3.92 3.98 5.37
CA LEU A 110 -2.50 4.30 5.49
C LEU A 110 -1.74 3.97 4.18
N ILE A 111 -1.99 2.80 3.60
CA ILE A 111 -1.38 2.39 2.32
C ILE A 111 -1.78 3.35 1.19
N LYS A 112 -3.08 3.63 1.02
CA LYS A 112 -3.59 4.56 0.00
C LYS A 112 -2.97 5.95 0.14
N LYS A 113 -2.88 6.46 1.38
CA LYS A 113 -2.26 7.76 1.65
C LYS A 113 -0.81 7.76 1.21
N TRP A 114 -0.05 6.73 1.54
CA TRP A 114 1.36 6.61 1.17
C TRP A 114 1.56 6.52 -0.34
N VAL A 115 0.76 5.71 -1.05
CA VAL A 115 0.81 5.60 -2.53
C VAL A 115 0.56 6.96 -3.17
N LYS A 116 -0.49 7.66 -2.75
CA LYS A 116 -0.79 9.01 -3.26
C LYS A 116 0.33 10.01 -3.00
N GLU A 117 0.87 10.04 -1.79
CA GLU A 117 2.01 10.92 -1.47
C GLU A 117 3.22 10.59 -2.34
N ARG A 118 3.52 9.30 -2.58
CA ARG A 118 4.58 8.86 -3.49
C ARG A 118 4.34 9.34 -4.93
N GLU A 119 3.14 9.18 -5.45
CA GLU A 119 2.77 9.63 -6.80
C GLU A 119 2.94 11.15 -6.96
N ASP A 120 2.46 11.93 -5.99
CA ASP A 120 2.57 13.40 -6.01
C ASP A 120 4.05 13.84 -6.06
N LEU A 121 4.95 13.09 -5.41
CA LEU A 121 6.39 13.37 -5.39
C LEU A 121 7.12 12.98 -6.68
N ILE A 122 6.63 11.95 -7.39
CA ILE A 122 7.22 11.51 -8.66
C ILE A 122 6.79 12.44 -9.80
N ASN A 123 5.61 13.03 -9.70
CA ASN A 123 5.02 13.89 -10.72
C ASN A 123 5.34 15.40 -10.54
N GLU A 124 6.20 15.76 -9.58
CA GLU A 124 6.73 17.12 -9.35
C GLU A 124 7.96 17.45 -10.21
#